data_AF-A0A534WG21-F1
#
_entry.id   AF-A0A534WG21-F1
#
_cell.length_a   1.000
_cell.length_b   1.000
_cell.length_c   1.000
_cell.angle_alpha   90.00
_cell.angle_beta   90.00
_cell.angle_gamma   90.00
#
_symmetry.space_group_name_H-M   'P 1'
#
loop_
_entity.id
_entity.type
_entity.pdbx_description
1 polymer ?
#
loop_
_entity_poly.entity_id
_entity_poly.type
_entity_poly.pdbx_seq_one_letter_code
_entity_poly.pdbx_strand_id
1 'polypeptide(L)'
;MRKVDEYRVAASNRLVEWQDLDSVRRRRKYTRRGVQLEARVRTGARDLLATAENISPGGAFLRVDLPVETEDLVATIHLPHGRGLHVHAKVRWRRAEPPGIGVEFAGFLEGPWEEISRSA
;
A
#
# COMPACT_ATOMS: atom_id res chain seq x y z
N MET A 1 55.63 -49.07 -2.55
CA MET A 1 56.13 -49.13 -1.15
C MET A 1 55.83 -47.79 -0.47
N ARG A 2 54.92 -47.78 0.52
CA ARG A 2 54.51 -46.74 1.53
C ARG A 2 53.00 -46.91 1.75
N LYS A 3 52.60 -47.74 2.71
CA LYS A 3 52.28 -47.47 4.14
C LYS A 3 50.93 -46.78 4.37
N VAL A 4 49.95 -47.62 4.68
CA VAL A 4 48.93 -47.58 5.76
C VAL A 4 48.57 -46.27 6.48
N ASP A 5 47.25 -46.12 6.60
CA ASP A 5 46.39 -45.63 7.71
C ASP A 5 46.65 -44.26 8.35
N GLU A 6 45.58 -43.44 8.42
CA GLU A 6 44.92 -43.17 9.71
C GLU A 6 43.65 -42.30 9.53
N TYR A 7 42.54 -42.80 10.07
CA TYR A 7 41.33 -42.05 10.37
C TYR A 7 41.59 -41.02 11.48
N ARG A 8 41.23 -39.75 11.24
CA ARG A 8 40.87 -38.81 12.31
C ARG A 8 39.56 -38.10 11.97
N VAL A 9 38.52 -38.58 12.65
CA VAL A 9 37.24 -37.91 12.83
C VAL A 9 37.50 -36.62 13.62
N ALA A 10 37.30 -35.48 12.99
CA ALA A 10 37.14 -34.20 13.69
C ALA A 10 35.65 -33.83 13.61
N ALA A 11 34.92 -34.16 14.66
CA ALA A 11 33.59 -33.64 14.91
C ALA A 11 33.71 -32.11 15.09
N SER A 12 33.35 -31.35 14.07
CA SER A 12 33.08 -29.92 14.25
C SER A 12 31.57 -29.74 14.27
N ASN A 13 31.09 -29.61 15.50
CA ASN A 13 29.73 -29.38 15.91
C ASN A 13 29.30 -27.99 15.42
N ARG A 14 29.01 -27.85 14.13
CA ARG A 14 28.38 -26.63 13.60
C ARG A 14 26.89 -26.78 13.79
N LEU A 15 26.45 -26.45 15.01
CA LEU A 15 25.08 -26.03 15.29
C LEU A 15 24.68 -25.01 14.22
N VAL A 16 23.92 -25.47 13.23
CA VAL A 16 23.16 -24.60 12.37
C VAL A 16 22.09 -24.02 13.29
N GLU A 17 22.35 -22.81 13.77
CA GLU A 17 21.32 -22.01 14.42
C GLU A 17 20.19 -21.83 13.42
N TRP A 18 19.13 -22.63 13.57
CA TRP A 18 17.83 -22.36 12.99
C TRP A 18 17.21 -21.16 13.72
N GLN A 19 17.83 -20.00 13.60
CA GLN A 19 17.25 -18.73 14.04
C GLN A 19 16.38 -18.19 12.88
N ASP A 20 15.08 -18.33 13.05
CA ASP A 20 14.04 -17.39 12.61
C ASP A 20 13.95 -17.06 11.11
N LEU A 21 13.88 -18.09 10.26
CA LEU A 21 13.43 -17.92 8.86
C LEU A 21 11.94 -17.55 8.73
N ASP A 22 11.14 -17.61 9.80
CA ASP A 22 9.72 -17.20 9.80
C ASP A 22 9.50 -15.68 9.92
N SER A 23 10.58 -14.91 10.09
CA SER A 23 10.55 -13.46 10.05
C SER A 23 10.74 -12.89 8.64
N VAL A 24 10.21 -13.58 7.60
CA VAL A 24 9.93 -12.95 6.29
C VAL A 24 8.90 -11.86 6.53
N ARG A 25 9.41 -10.68 6.91
CA ARG A 25 8.68 -9.50 7.35
C ARG A 25 7.44 -9.32 6.50
N ARG A 26 6.26 -9.51 7.11
CA ARG A 26 4.99 -9.18 6.49
C ARG A 26 5.01 -7.67 6.16
N ARG A 27 5.39 -7.33 4.92
CA ARG A 27 5.62 -5.94 4.48
C ARG A 27 4.40 -5.04 4.67
N ARG A 28 3.20 -5.63 4.71
CA ARG A 28 1.93 -4.90 4.83
C ARG A 28 1.25 -5.21 6.16
N LYS A 29 0.95 -4.15 6.92
CA LYS A 29 0.16 -4.21 8.15
C LYS A 29 -1.28 -4.70 7.91
N TYR A 30 -1.88 -4.34 6.77
CA TYR A 30 -3.27 -4.66 6.42
C TYR A 30 -3.37 -5.46 5.12
N THR A 31 -4.30 -6.42 5.10
CA THR A 31 -4.72 -7.10 3.87
C THR A 31 -5.53 -6.13 3.00
N ARG A 32 -5.28 -6.14 1.70
CA ARG A 32 -6.03 -5.35 0.71
C ARG A 32 -7.12 -6.20 0.07
N ARG A 33 -8.30 -5.60 -0.10
CA ARG A 33 -9.41 -6.17 -0.86
C ARG A 33 -9.40 -5.56 -2.26
N GLY A 34 -9.43 -6.40 -3.30
CA GLY A 34 -9.63 -5.96 -4.67
C GLY A 34 -11.06 -5.45 -4.84
N VAL A 35 -11.22 -4.29 -5.46
CA VAL A 35 -12.52 -3.65 -5.69
C VAL A 35 -12.48 -2.92 -7.05
N GLN A 36 -13.65 -2.47 -7.52
CA GLN A 36 -13.78 -1.51 -8.60
C GLN A 36 -14.82 -0.49 -8.16
N LEU A 37 -14.38 0.55 -7.46
CA LEU A 37 -15.27 1.59 -6.93
C LEU A 37 -14.94 2.92 -7.58
N GLU A 38 -15.98 3.68 -7.91
CA GLU A 38 -15.81 5.07 -8.34
C GLU A 38 -15.17 5.88 -7.21
N ALA A 39 -14.21 6.72 -7.57
CA ALA A 39 -13.58 7.64 -6.65
C ALA A 39 -13.43 9.02 -7.28
N ARG A 40 -13.31 10.03 -6.43
CA ARG A 40 -12.90 11.40 -6.80
C ARG A 40 -11.64 11.75 -6.05
N VAL A 41 -10.72 12.40 -6.74
CA VAL A 41 -9.43 12.82 -6.20
C VAL A 41 -9.27 14.30 -6.45
N ARG A 42 -8.89 15.02 -5.40
CA ARG A 42 -8.60 16.44 -5.49
C ARG A 42 -7.25 16.79 -4.94
N THR A 43 -6.58 17.66 -5.67
CA THR A 43 -5.28 18.24 -5.31
C THR A 43 -5.23 19.67 -5.83
N GLY A 44 -5.07 20.64 -4.93
CA GLY A 44 -5.19 22.06 -5.26
C GLY A 44 -6.49 22.36 -6.02
N ALA A 45 -6.37 22.97 -7.20
CA ALA A 45 -7.51 23.34 -8.05
C ALA A 45 -8.07 22.21 -8.94
N ARG A 46 -7.50 21.00 -8.89
CA ARG A 46 -7.91 19.88 -9.76
C ARG A 46 -8.88 18.96 -9.03
N ASP A 47 -9.97 18.60 -9.71
CA ASP A 47 -10.89 17.54 -9.31
C ASP A 47 -10.95 16.49 -10.43
N LEU A 48 -10.59 15.25 -10.12
CA LEU A 48 -10.39 14.18 -11.08
C LEU A 48 -11.23 12.96 -10.69
N LEU A 49 -11.88 12.37 -11.69
CA LEU A 49 -12.48 11.05 -11.55
C LEU A 49 -11.38 9.98 -11.48
N ALA A 50 -11.60 8.99 -10.64
CA ALA A 50 -10.68 7.90 -10.39
C ALA A 50 -11.45 6.58 -10.20
N THR A 51 -10.73 5.47 -10.22
CA THR A 51 -11.26 4.16 -9.82
C THR A 51 -10.39 3.56 -8.72
N ALA A 52 -10.97 3.23 -7.57
CA ALA A 52 -10.27 2.42 -6.58
C ALA A 52 -10.19 0.96 -7.05
N GLU A 53 -8.97 0.45 -7.25
CA GLU A 53 -8.72 -0.95 -7.66
C GLU A 53 -8.53 -1.87 -6.45
N ASN A 54 -8.08 -1.32 -5.32
CA ASN A 54 -8.04 -2.02 -4.04
C ASN A 54 -8.14 -1.05 -2.87
N ILE A 55 -8.61 -1.57 -1.74
CA ILE A 55 -8.77 -0.83 -0.50
C ILE A 55 -8.35 -1.67 0.71
N SER A 56 -7.88 -1.00 1.75
CA SER A 56 -7.58 -1.52 3.08
C SER A 56 -7.85 -0.42 4.12
N PRO A 57 -7.90 -0.75 5.42
CA PRO A 57 -8.05 0.27 6.47
C PRO A 57 -6.98 1.37 6.45
N GLY A 58 -5.78 1.08 5.92
CA GLY A 58 -4.68 2.05 5.90
C GLY A 58 -4.47 2.76 4.56
N GLY A 59 -5.23 2.44 3.52
CA GLY A 59 -4.98 3.02 2.21
C GLY A 59 -5.66 2.29 1.05
N ALA A 60 -5.56 2.88 -0.13
CA ALA A 60 -6.15 2.39 -1.36
C ALA A 60 -5.14 2.48 -2.52
N PHE A 61 -5.48 1.83 -3.63
CA PHE A 61 -4.86 2.11 -4.92
C PHE A 61 -5.90 2.70 -5.86
N LEU A 62 -5.61 3.87 -6.43
CA LEU A 62 -6.50 4.62 -7.30
C LEU A 62 -5.91 4.65 -8.70
N ARG A 63 -6.66 4.18 -9.69
CA ARG A 63 -6.38 4.42 -11.11
C ARG A 63 -6.83 5.84 -11.44
N VAL A 64 -5.86 6.70 -11.72
CA VAL A 64 -6.03 8.13 -12.00
C VAL A 64 -4.72 8.65 -12.59
N ASP A 65 -4.82 9.57 -13.54
CA ASP A 65 -3.67 10.30 -14.06
C ASP A 65 -3.52 11.61 -13.28
N LEU A 66 -2.46 11.67 -12.47
CA LEU A 66 -2.16 12.78 -11.57
C LEU A 66 -0.73 13.26 -11.79
N PRO A 67 -0.47 14.58 -11.74
CA PRO A 67 0.88 15.11 -11.81
C PRO A 67 1.82 14.46 -10.79
N VAL A 68 3.09 14.35 -11.16
CA VAL A 68 4.09 13.63 -10.36
C VAL A 68 4.38 14.31 -9.03
N GLU A 69 4.23 15.64 -9.00
CA GLU A 69 4.44 16.52 -7.85
C GLU A 69 3.32 16.43 -6.78
N THR A 70 2.20 15.75 -7.07
CA THR A 70 1.14 15.57 -6.08
C THR A 70 1.59 14.63 -4.96
N GLU A 71 1.78 15.14 -3.75
CA GLU A 71 2.14 14.34 -2.57
C GLU A 71 0.94 14.13 -1.63
N ASP A 72 0.10 15.14 -1.47
CA ASP A 72 -1.10 15.13 -0.65
C ASP A 72 -2.36 15.41 -1.50
N LEU A 73 -3.46 14.77 -1.11
CA LEU A 73 -4.76 14.90 -1.79
C LEU A 73 -5.91 14.59 -0.83
N VAL A 74 -7.11 15.02 -1.23
CA VAL A 74 -8.37 14.52 -0.66
C VAL A 74 -8.97 13.51 -1.63
N ALA A 75 -9.30 12.32 -1.13
CA ALA A 75 -9.98 11.30 -1.90
C ALA A 75 -11.37 11.01 -1.32
N THR A 76 -12.34 10.83 -2.20
CA THR A 76 -13.66 10.27 -1.90
C THR A 76 -13.80 8.97 -2.64
N ILE A 77 -14.00 7.87 -1.92
CA ILE A 77 -14.29 6.56 -2.52
C ILE A 77 -15.76 6.25 -2.27
N HIS A 78 -16.53 6.06 -3.35
CA HIS A 78 -17.95 5.74 -3.26
C HIS A 78 -18.10 4.26 -2.90
N LEU A 79 -18.54 4.00 -1.67
CA LEU A 79 -18.84 2.67 -1.15
C LEU A 79 -20.28 2.26 -1.53
N PRO A 80 -20.59 0.96 -1.51
CA PRO A 80 -21.96 0.48 -1.70
C PRO A 80 -22.96 1.14 -0.75
N HIS A 81 -24.24 1.16 -1.16
CA HIS A 81 -25.36 1.74 -0.42
C HIS A 81 -25.28 3.26 -0.24
N GLY A 82 -24.64 3.97 -1.18
CA GLY A 82 -24.61 5.43 -1.20
C GLY A 82 -23.71 6.06 -0.14
N ARG A 83 -22.80 5.28 0.46
CA ARG A 83 -21.85 5.79 1.45
C ARG A 83 -20.58 6.31 0.78
N GLY A 84 -20.00 7.37 1.32
CA GLY A 84 -18.68 7.87 0.93
C GLY A 84 -17.63 7.55 1.98
N LEU A 85 -16.45 7.13 1.56
CA LEU A 85 -15.24 7.19 2.38
C LEU A 85 -14.44 8.42 1.97
N HIS A 86 -14.38 9.41 2.85
CA HIS A 86 -13.66 10.65 2.62
C HIS A 86 -12.37 10.66 3.44
N VAL A 87 -11.24 10.91 2.80
CA VAL A 87 -9.93 10.83 3.44
C VAL A 87 -8.99 11.91 2.96
N HIS A 88 -8.19 12.45 3.87
CA HIS A 88 -6.92 13.07 3.52
C HIS A 88 -5.90 11.95 3.31
N ALA A 89 -5.19 11.99 2.18
CA ALA A 89 -4.37 10.89 1.73
C ALA A 89 -3.01 11.35 1.20
N LYS A 90 -1.99 10.53 1.47
CA LYS A 90 -0.61 10.74 1.01
C LYS A 90 -0.26 9.76 -0.09
N VAL A 91 0.30 10.25 -1.19
CA VAL A 91 0.82 9.41 -2.26
C VAL A 91 2.09 8.71 -1.76
N ARG A 92 2.09 7.38 -1.79
CA ARG A 92 3.22 6.54 -1.36
C ARG A 92 3.84 5.73 -2.49
N TRP A 93 3.10 5.56 -3.59
CA TRP A 93 3.55 4.79 -4.73
C TRP A 93 2.83 5.24 -6.00
N ARG A 94 3.48 5.10 -7.16
CA ARG A 94 2.92 5.46 -8.47
C ARG A 94 3.16 4.32 -9.47
N ARG A 95 2.15 4.03 -10.29
CA ARG A 95 2.19 3.13 -11.45
C ARG A 95 2.11 3.98 -12.70
N ALA A 96 2.99 3.75 -13.66
CA ALA A 96 3.00 4.50 -14.93
C ALA A 96 1.88 4.04 -15.88
N GLU A 97 1.68 2.73 -16.03
CA GLU A 97 0.74 2.17 -17.02
C GLU A 97 -0.06 0.98 -16.43
N PRO A 98 -1.41 1.00 -16.46
CA PRO A 98 -2.22 2.21 -16.61
C PRO A 98 -1.99 3.14 -15.40
N PRO A 99 -2.06 4.47 -15.56
CA PRO A 99 -1.66 5.42 -14.53
C PRO A 99 -2.47 5.23 -13.25
N GLY A 100 -1.77 5.27 -12.11
CA GLY A 100 -2.42 5.16 -10.82
C GLY A 100 -1.48 5.37 -9.65
N ILE A 101 -2.07 5.54 -8.47
CA ILE A 101 -1.37 5.89 -7.24
C ILE A 101 -1.79 4.98 -6.09
N GLY A 102 -0.80 4.54 -5.32
CA GLY A 102 -1.01 3.96 -4.00
C GLY A 102 -1.03 5.06 -2.96
N VAL A 103 -2.15 5.21 -2.25
CA VAL A 103 -2.32 6.20 -1.21
C VAL A 103 -2.37 5.58 0.18
N GLU A 104 -1.80 6.28 1.16
CA GLU A 104 -1.98 6.02 2.59
C GLU A 104 -3.03 6.99 3.15
N PHE A 105 -3.96 6.48 3.95
CA PHE A 105 -4.95 7.33 4.63
C PHE A 105 -4.28 8.02 5.83
N ALA A 106 -4.15 9.33 5.75
CA ALA A 106 -3.59 10.17 6.81
C ALA A 106 -4.65 10.62 7.82
N GLY A 107 -5.90 10.76 7.37
CA GLY A 107 -7.03 11.11 8.22
C GLY A 107 -8.36 10.83 7.53
N PHE A 108 -9.39 10.51 8.32
CA PHE A 108 -10.76 10.35 7.85
C PHE A 108 -11.51 11.67 8.05
N LEU A 109 -12.31 12.04 7.06
CA LEU A 109 -13.07 13.28 7.07
C LEU A 109 -14.54 12.97 7.29
N GLU A 110 -15.18 13.75 8.15
CA GLU A 110 -16.62 13.68 8.41
C GLU A 110 -17.33 14.81 7.66
N GLY A 111 -18.49 14.50 7.07
CA GLY A 111 -19.31 15.47 6.33
C GLY A 111 -19.53 15.08 4.87
N PRO A 112 -20.53 15.70 4.21
CA PRO A 112 -20.78 15.51 2.78
C PRO A 112 -19.63 16.05 1.94
N TRP A 113 -19.43 15.48 0.74
CA TRP A 113 -18.35 15.87 -0.18
C TRP A 113 -18.32 17.38 -0.44
N GLU A 114 -19.48 18.02 -0.54
CA GLU A 114 -19.61 19.46 -0.84
C GLU A 114 -19.05 20.36 0.28
N GLU A 115 -19.09 19.90 1.53
CA GLU A 115 -18.53 20.62 2.67
C GLU A 115 -17.03 20.37 2.77
N ILE A 116 -16.62 19.10 2.69
CA ILE A 116 -15.22 18.70 2.59
C ILE A 116 -14.56 19.42 1.40
N SER A 117 -15.34 19.72 0.36
CA SER A 117 -14.84 20.37 -0.83
C SER A 117 -14.55 21.86 -0.74
N ARG A 118 -14.97 22.54 0.30
CA ARG A 118 -14.70 23.97 0.45
C ARG A 118 -13.54 24.25 1.41
N SER A 119 -13.09 23.23 2.13
CA SER A 119 -12.09 23.36 3.20
C SER A 119 -10.72 22.76 2.86
N ALA A 120 -10.57 22.18 1.66
CA ALA A 120 -9.37 21.51 1.18
C ALA A 120 -8.64 22.31 0.10
#